data_AF-A0A662AZG6-F1
#
_entry.id   AF-A0A662AZG6-F1
#
_cell.length_a   1.000
_cell.length_b   1.000
_cell.length_c   1.000
_cell.angle_alpha   90.00
_cell.angle_beta   90.00
_cell.angle_gamma   90.00
#
_symmetry.space_group_name_H-M   'P 1'
#
loop_
_entity.id
_entity.type
_entity.pdbx_description
1 polymer ?
#
loop_
_entity_poly.entity_id
_entity_poly.type
_entity_poly.pdbx_seq_one_letter_code
_entity_poly.pdbx_strand_id
1 'polypeptide(L)'
;MDKNKKLISMKNKITLLAILFLVATIGYSQSCTNCINTESNGYAASAIGYRTKANANYSFASGYYSEAQGVRSFAFGTYAMATEVESVAIGSFVNSNAEGAFTIGSLLEVSPNSSSAMVIGCGVDQNLKLKNNLPNTLMIGFNSIKPTLFISPSPTAPGYYKTGRIGIGNVTSPQAKLHLRADAGEEAAVFIEPHTWEPRARANLWLGNMYHGVSAEFDNGLVFHTRTAYLFNEGNIGIGVTEQPQYLLEINGTTSTKRLRIYDKENPPQKG
;
A
#
# COMPACT_ATOMS: atom_id res chain seq x y z
N MET A 1 -43.83 47.85 -57.37
CA MET A 1 -42.37 47.54 -57.46
C MET A 1 -41.68 47.34 -56.10
N ASP A 2 -42.32 47.70 -54.98
CA ASP A 2 -41.67 47.79 -53.66
C ASP A 2 -41.70 46.47 -52.83
N LYS A 3 -42.78 45.68 -52.92
CA LYS A 3 -42.90 44.39 -52.20
C LYS A 3 -41.85 43.35 -52.60
N ASN A 4 -41.51 43.26 -53.89
CA ASN A 4 -40.51 42.30 -54.38
C ASN A 4 -39.08 42.66 -53.93
N LYS A 5 -38.73 43.95 -53.89
CA LYS A 5 -37.44 44.41 -53.35
C LYS A 5 -37.32 44.10 -51.85
N LYS A 6 -38.40 44.29 -51.10
CA LYS A 6 -38.45 43.97 -49.66
C LYS A 6 -38.31 42.46 -49.41
N LEU A 7 -38.94 41.62 -50.24
CA LEU A 7 -38.84 40.17 -50.15
C LEU A 7 -37.43 39.64 -50.48
N ILE A 8 -36.79 40.20 -51.51
CA ILE A 8 -35.40 39.86 -51.88
C ILE A 8 -34.43 40.31 -50.79
N SER A 9 -34.60 41.51 -50.24
CA SER A 9 -33.80 42.02 -49.11
C SER A 9 -33.93 41.13 -47.87
N MET A 10 -35.14 40.66 -47.56
CA MET A 10 -35.40 39.79 -46.41
C MET A 10 -34.81 38.39 -46.60
N LYS A 11 -34.92 37.81 -47.80
CA LYS A 11 -34.28 36.53 -48.14
C LYS A 11 -32.76 36.63 -48.01
N ASN A 12 -32.13 37.68 -48.55
CA ASN A 12 -30.69 37.88 -48.46
C ASN A 12 -30.21 38.03 -47.00
N LYS A 13 -30.98 38.69 -46.12
CA LYS A 13 -30.66 38.78 -44.69
C LYS A 13 -30.76 37.43 -43.98
N ILE A 14 -31.77 36.62 -44.30
CA ILE A 14 -31.93 35.28 -43.73
C ILE A 14 -30.80 34.36 -44.21
N THR A 15 -30.43 34.42 -45.49
CA THR A 15 -29.31 33.65 -46.04
C THR A 15 -27.98 34.08 -45.43
N LEU A 16 -27.75 35.39 -45.24
CA LEU A 16 -26.55 35.91 -44.59
C LEU A 16 -26.48 35.50 -43.12
N LEU A 17 -27.60 35.53 -42.39
CA LEU A 17 -27.69 35.09 -41.00
C LEU A 17 -27.44 33.58 -40.87
N ALA A 18 -27.96 32.77 -41.79
CA ALA A 18 -27.71 31.33 -41.84
C ALA A 18 -26.23 31.01 -42.14
N ILE A 19 -25.58 31.78 -43.05
CA ILE A 19 -24.15 31.65 -43.33
C ILE A 19 -23.33 32.08 -42.11
N LEU A 20 -23.67 33.18 -41.43
CA LEU A 20 -22.99 33.59 -40.20
C LEU A 20 -23.11 32.55 -39.08
N PHE A 21 -24.27 31.90 -38.95
CA PHE A 21 -24.47 30.82 -37.98
C PHE A 21 -23.69 29.56 -38.34
N LEU A 22 -23.55 29.25 -39.63
CA LEU A 22 -22.68 28.18 -40.12
C LEU A 22 -21.19 28.51 -39.96
N VAL A 23 -20.76 29.76 -40.11
CA VAL A 23 -19.35 30.17 -39.98
C VAL A 23 -18.94 30.30 -38.51
N ALA A 24 -19.85 30.69 -37.62
CA ALA A 24 -19.62 30.72 -36.17
C ALA A 24 -19.40 29.31 -35.58
N THR A 25 -19.82 28.24 -36.27
CA THR A 25 -19.55 26.85 -35.89
C THR A 25 -18.30 26.27 -36.56
N ILE A 26 -17.63 27.01 -37.45
CA ILE A 26 -16.34 26.62 -38.05
C ILE A 26 -15.20 27.14 -37.17
N GLY A 27 -14.75 26.26 -36.27
CA GLY A 27 -13.33 26.16 -35.94
C GLY A 27 -12.79 27.09 -34.86
N TYR A 28 -13.06 26.78 -33.59
CA TYR A 28 -11.98 26.82 -32.61
C TYR A 28 -11.05 25.64 -32.91
N SER A 29 -10.23 25.71 -33.96
CA SER A 29 -9.11 24.79 -34.08
C SER A 29 -8.10 25.18 -32.99
N GLN A 30 -8.29 24.63 -31.79
CA GLN A 30 -7.23 24.57 -30.81
C GLN A 30 -6.09 23.83 -31.52
N SER A 31 -5.01 24.54 -31.84
CA SER A 31 -3.80 23.94 -32.38
C SER A 31 -3.29 22.97 -31.31
N CYS A 32 -3.66 21.69 -31.44
CA CYS A 32 -3.36 20.69 -30.43
C CYS A 32 -1.94 20.19 -30.66
N THR A 33 -0.99 20.75 -29.90
CA THR A 33 0.39 20.25 -29.87
C THR A 33 0.40 18.87 -29.20
N ASN A 34 0.96 17.86 -29.87
CA ASN A 34 1.09 16.48 -29.36
C ASN A 34 -0.24 15.75 -29.10
N CYS A 35 -1.16 15.71 -30.07
CA CYS A 35 -2.50 15.09 -29.90
C CYS A 35 -2.88 14.09 -31.02
N ILE A 36 -1.92 13.35 -31.56
CA ILE A 36 -2.19 12.42 -32.67
C ILE A 36 -3.16 11.32 -32.19
N ASN A 37 -4.34 11.25 -32.80
CA ASN A 37 -5.44 10.34 -32.45
C ASN A 37 -5.91 10.46 -30.99
N THR A 38 -5.86 11.67 -30.42
CA THR A 38 -6.24 11.93 -29.04
C THR A 38 -7.66 12.46 -28.93
N GLU A 39 -8.40 11.98 -27.93
CA GLU A 39 -9.80 12.32 -27.66
C GLU A 39 -9.94 13.01 -26.29
N SER A 40 -10.72 14.09 -26.23
CA SER A 40 -11.03 14.82 -24.99
C SER A 40 -12.52 15.15 -24.96
N ASN A 41 -13.35 14.12 -24.76
CA ASN A 41 -14.80 14.19 -24.92
C ASN A 41 -15.54 14.73 -23.68
N GLY A 42 -14.91 14.66 -22.50
CA GLY A 42 -15.53 15.10 -21.25
C GLY A 42 -15.59 16.63 -21.09
N TYR A 43 -16.59 17.13 -20.36
CA TYR A 43 -16.65 18.54 -19.97
C TYR A 43 -15.43 18.91 -19.14
N ALA A 44 -14.70 19.95 -19.59
CA ALA A 44 -13.43 20.39 -18.98
C ALA A 44 -12.37 19.27 -18.84
N ALA A 45 -12.38 18.29 -19.75
CA ALA A 45 -11.34 17.25 -19.83
C ALA A 45 -10.08 17.76 -20.54
N SER A 46 -8.97 17.05 -20.38
CA SER A 46 -7.72 17.34 -21.09
C SER A 46 -6.99 16.05 -21.44
N ALA A 47 -6.55 15.93 -22.69
CA ALA A 47 -5.79 14.78 -23.18
C ALA A 47 -4.55 15.23 -23.95
N ILE A 48 -3.37 14.67 -23.62
CA ILE A 48 -2.08 15.06 -24.21
C ILE A 48 -1.28 13.81 -24.56
N GLY A 49 -0.88 13.63 -25.82
CA GLY A 49 0.00 12.55 -26.26
C GLY A 49 -0.50 11.83 -27.52
N TYR A 50 -0.11 10.56 -27.64
CA TYR A 50 -0.49 9.71 -28.78
C TYR A 50 -1.57 8.71 -28.36
N ARG A 51 -2.72 8.76 -29.04
CA ARG A 51 -3.87 7.88 -28.79
C ARG A 51 -4.38 7.93 -27.35
N THR A 52 -4.34 9.10 -26.72
CA THR A 52 -4.84 9.29 -25.35
C THR A 52 -6.33 9.64 -25.34
N LYS A 53 -7.07 9.22 -24.33
CA LYS A 53 -8.52 9.51 -24.20
C LYS A 53 -8.86 10.05 -22.83
N ALA A 54 -9.40 11.26 -22.75
CA ALA A 54 -10.02 11.82 -21.55
C ALA A 54 -11.53 11.93 -21.79
N ASN A 55 -12.27 10.85 -21.49
CA ASN A 55 -13.66 10.68 -21.93
C ASN A 55 -14.70 11.18 -20.91
N ALA A 56 -14.29 11.43 -19.67
CA ALA A 56 -15.20 11.83 -18.60
C ALA A 56 -15.01 13.28 -18.17
N ASN A 57 -16.04 13.84 -17.54
CA ASN A 57 -16.01 15.21 -17.04
C ASN A 57 -14.85 15.40 -16.05
N TYR A 58 -14.10 16.48 -16.22
CA TYR A 58 -12.94 16.85 -15.39
C TYR A 58 -11.80 15.81 -15.40
N SER A 59 -11.75 14.93 -16.39
CA SER A 59 -10.71 13.90 -16.49
C SER A 59 -9.43 14.43 -17.17
N PHE A 60 -8.29 13.84 -16.82
CA PHE A 60 -7.00 14.14 -17.43
C PHE A 60 -6.31 12.86 -17.89
N ALA A 61 -5.90 12.79 -19.15
CA ALA A 61 -5.12 11.68 -19.70
C ALA A 61 -3.85 12.18 -20.38
N SER A 62 -2.70 11.54 -20.16
CA SER A 62 -1.48 11.89 -20.90
C SER A 62 -0.52 10.72 -21.12
N GLY A 63 0.16 10.70 -22.27
CA GLY A 63 1.17 9.69 -22.64
C GLY A 63 0.86 8.93 -23.93
N TYR A 64 0.99 7.59 -23.90
CA TYR A 64 0.80 6.69 -25.04
C TYR A 64 -0.32 5.69 -24.71
N TYR A 65 -1.44 5.72 -25.44
CA TYR A 65 -2.61 4.88 -25.16
C TYR A 65 -3.14 4.99 -23.71
N SER A 66 -3.00 6.16 -23.09
CA SER A 66 -3.55 6.39 -21.74
C SER A 66 -5.02 6.79 -21.82
N GLU A 67 -5.86 6.25 -20.93
CA GLU A 67 -7.30 6.48 -20.92
C GLU A 67 -7.81 6.84 -19.52
N ALA A 68 -8.44 8.01 -19.39
CA ALA A 68 -9.15 8.48 -18.21
C ALA A 68 -10.65 8.47 -18.51
N GLN A 69 -11.36 7.44 -18.05
CA GLN A 69 -12.77 7.17 -18.36
C GLN A 69 -13.73 7.49 -17.20
N GLY A 70 -13.21 7.67 -15.99
CA GLY A 70 -14.01 8.04 -14.82
C GLY A 70 -14.13 9.55 -14.60
N VAL A 71 -15.21 10.01 -13.99
CA VAL A 71 -15.36 11.44 -13.62
C VAL A 71 -14.25 11.84 -12.64
N ARG A 72 -13.57 12.97 -12.90
CA ARG A 72 -12.38 13.41 -12.13
C ARG A 72 -11.22 12.39 -12.11
N SER A 73 -11.17 11.46 -13.06
CA SER A 73 -10.08 10.48 -13.14
C SER A 73 -8.80 11.08 -13.74
N PHE A 74 -7.66 10.48 -13.39
CA PHE A 74 -6.33 10.89 -13.84
C PHE A 74 -5.55 9.69 -14.37
N ALA A 75 -5.11 9.75 -15.63
CA ALA A 75 -4.30 8.71 -16.25
C ALA A 75 -3.03 9.32 -16.86
N PHE A 76 -1.86 8.79 -16.50
CA PHE A 76 -0.57 9.29 -17.00
C PHE A 76 0.40 8.14 -17.28
N GLY A 77 0.87 8.02 -18.53
CA GLY A 77 1.91 7.09 -18.93
C GLY A 77 1.53 6.23 -20.13
N THR A 78 2.02 4.99 -20.16
CA THR A 78 1.87 4.07 -21.31
C THR A 78 0.85 3.00 -20.98
N TYR A 79 -0.29 2.96 -21.68
CA TYR A 79 -1.42 2.07 -21.32
C TYR A 79 -1.86 2.23 -19.85
N ALA A 80 -1.86 3.47 -19.35
CA ALA A 80 -2.41 3.79 -18.04
C ALA A 80 -3.92 4.02 -18.17
N MET A 81 -4.71 3.23 -17.45
CA MET A 81 -6.18 3.25 -17.51
C MET A 81 -6.78 3.59 -16.14
N ALA A 82 -7.50 4.69 -16.05
CA ALA A 82 -8.26 5.11 -14.86
C ALA A 82 -9.75 5.08 -15.22
N THR A 83 -10.45 3.99 -14.90
CA THR A 83 -11.78 3.71 -15.47
C THR A 83 -12.94 4.20 -14.61
N GLU A 84 -12.70 4.47 -13.33
CA GLU A 84 -13.75 4.79 -12.35
C GLU A 84 -13.62 6.21 -11.77
N VAL A 85 -14.68 6.67 -11.10
CA VAL A 85 -14.74 8.01 -10.48
C VAL A 85 -13.55 8.21 -9.55
N GLU A 86 -12.86 9.35 -9.69
CA GLU A 86 -11.69 9.75 -8.88
C GLU A 86 -10.53 8.75 -8.91
N SER A 87 -10.53 7.79 -9.85
CA SER A 87 -9.43 6.84 -9.99
C SER A 87 -8.19 7.50 -10.60
N VAL A 88 -7.02 7.06 -10.14
CA VAL A 88 -5.71 7.58 -10.55
C VAL A 88 -4.84 6.42 -11.02
N ALA A 89 -4.32 6.50 -12.24
CA ALA A 89 -3.45 5.49 -12.84
C ALA A 89 -2.18 6.16 -13.41
N ILE A 90 -1.01 5.84 -12.84
CA ILE A 90 0.26 6.47 -13.21
C ILE A 90 1.29 5.38 -13.53
N GLY A 91 1.84 5.40 -14.75
CA GLY A 91 2.96 4.56 -15.17
C GLY A 91 2.64 3.68 -16.39
N SER A 92 3.12 2.44 -16.41
CA SER A 92 3.10 1.59 -17.60
C SER A 92 2.28 0.31 -17.40
N PHE A 93 1.25 0.10 -18.23
CA PHE A 93 0.33 -1.05 -18.15
C PHE A 93 -0.38 -1.15 -16.80
N VAL A 94 -0.87 -0.01 -16.29
CA VAL A 94 -1.53 0.12 -15.00
C VAL A 94 -3.04 0.33 -15.17
N ASN A 95 -3.84 -0.34 -14.33
CA ASN A 95 -5.31 -0.24 -14.37
C ASN A 95 -5.86 0.12 -12.99
N SER A 96 -6.57 1.25 -12.88
CA SER A 96 -7.31 1.65 -11.68
C SER A 96 -8.80 1.51 -11.94
N ASN A 97 -9.35 0.33 -11.64
CA ASN A 97 -10.71 -0.04 -12.03
C ASN A 97 -11.76 0.11 -10.91
N ALA A 98 -11.47 0.88 -9.85
CA ALA A 98 -12.40 1.11 -8.75
C ALA A 98 -12.47 2.60 -8.36
N GLU A 99 -13.58 3.01 -7.75
CA GLU A 99 -13.77 4.38 -7.26
C GLU A 99 -12.67 4.77 -6.27
N GLY A 100 -12.06 5.93 -6.48
CA GLY A 100 -10.96 6.42 -5.64
C GLY A 100 -9.71 5.53 -5.64
N ALA A 101 -9.60 4.57 -6.58
CA ALA A 101 -8.43 3.70 -6.67
C ALA A 101 -7.18 4.48 -7.07
N PHE A 102 -6.03 4.10 -6.52
CA PHE A 102 -4.74 4.74 -6.82
C PHE A 102 -3.68 3.70 -7.20
N THR A 103 -3.20 3.79 -8.43
CA THR A 103 -2.20 2.87 -8.97
C THR A 103 -0.98 3.64 -9.47
N ILE A 104 0.22 3.30 -9.00
CA ILE A 104 1.47 3.91 -9.47
C ILE A 104 2.60 2.89 -9.66
N GLY A 105 3.15 2.83 -10.88
CA GLY A 105 4.28 1.97 -11.22
C GLY A 105 4.10 1.24 -12.55
N SER A 106 4.36 -0.07 -12.60
CA SER A 106 4.21 -0.84 -13.84
C SER A 106 3.55 -2.20 -13.63
N LEU A 107 2.69 -2.62 -14.55
CA LEU A 107 2.04 -3.94 -14.52
C LEU A 107 1.24 -4.15 -13.22
N LEU A 108 0.41 -3.16 -12.89
CA LEU A 108 -0.40 -3.14 -11.67
C LEU A 108 -1.89 -3.06 -11.99
N GLU A 109 -2.72 -3.54 -11.07
CA GLU A 109 -4.17 -3.44 -11.20
C GLU A 109 -4.82 -3.26 -9.83
N VAL A 110 -5.71 -2.27 -9.72
CA VAL A 110 -6.78 -2.29 -8.71
C VAL A 110 -8.02 -2.88 -9.37
N SER A 111 -8.54 -3.97 -8.82
CA SER A 111 -9.70 -4.67 -9.37
C SER A 111 -11.00 -3.90 -9.13
N PRO A 112 -12.04 -4.11 -9.97
CA PRO A 112 -13.37 -3.55 -9.72
C PRO A 112 -13.90 -3.83 -8.32
N ASN A 113 -14.76 -2.95 -7.80
CA ASN A 113 -15.34 -3.01 -6.45
C ASN A 113 -14.34 -2.89 -5.28
N SER A 114 -13.08 -2.53 -5.55
CA SER A 114 -12.05 -2.31 -4.52
C SER A 114 -11.90 -0.83 -4.22
N SER A 115 -12.99 -0.16 -3.82
CA SER A 115 -13.01 1.29 -3.63
C SER A 115 -11.92 1.74 -2.65
N SER A 116 -11.27 2.86 -2.97
CA SER A 116 -10.16 3.44 -2.20
C SER A 116 -8.96 2.49 -2.00
N ALA A 117 -8.82 1.45 -2.81
CA ALA A 117 -7.65 0.59 -2.78
C ALA A 117 -6.47 1.21 -3.54
N MET A 118 -5.27 0.94 -3.06
CA MET A 118 -4.03 1.48 -3.61
C MET A 118 -3.05 0.36 -3.93
N VAL A 119 -2.31 0.49 -5.04
CA VAL A 119 -1.22 -0.43 -5.38
C VAL A 119 -0.01 0.31 -5.93
N ILE A 120 1.18 -0.05 -5.45
CA ILE A 120 2.46 0.60 -5.76
C ILE A 120 3.52 -0.44 -6.13
N GLY A 121 4.30 -0.16 -7.17
CA GLY A 121 5.53 -0.89 -7.50
C GLY A 121 5.51 -1.53 -8.89
N CYS A 122 5.87 -2.80 -9.01
CA CYS A 122 5.98 -3.48 -10.31
C CYS A 122 5.44 -4.91 -10.25
N GLY A 123 4.56 -5.28 -11.18
CA GLY A 123 4.18 -6.68 -11.43
C GLY A 123 5.27 -7.45 -12.17
N VAL A 124 4.94 -8.65 -12.66
CA VAL A 124 5.87 -9.52 -13.40
C VAL A 124 5.74 -9.31 -14.91
N ASP A 125 4.51 -9.41 -15.43
CA ASP A 125 4.19 -9.16 -16.84
C ASP A 125 2.71 -8.71 -16.99
N GLN A 126 2.23 -8.52 -18.23
CA GLN A 126 0.88 -7.99 -18.49
C GLN A 126 -0.24 -8.95 -18.04
N ASN A 127 0.02 -10.25 -18.00
CA ASN A 127 -0.90 -11.27 -17.51
C ASN A 127 -0.72 -11.51 -15.99
N LEU A 128 0.49 -11.26 -15.49
CA LEU A 128 0.91 -11.45 -14.10
C LEU A 128 1.15 -10.09 -13.42
N LYS A 129 0.08 -9.30 -13.33
CA LYS A 129 0.08 -8.01 -12.61
C LYS A 129 0.07 -8.23 -11.10
N LEU A 130 0.64 -7.29 -10.34
CA LEU A 130 0.32 -7.17 -8.91
C LEU A 130 -1.08 -6.58 -8.78
N LYS A 131 -2.01 -7.37 -8.26
CA LYS A 131 -3.42 -6.99 -8.18
C LYS A 131 -3.85 -6.70 -6.75
N ASN A 132 -4.42 -5.53 -6.52
CA ASN A 132 -5.15 -5.22 -5.29
C ASN A 132 -6.65 -5.31 -5.52
N ASN A 133 -7.28 -6.31 -4.91
CA ASN A 133 -8.71 -6.59 -4.99
C ASN A 133 -9.44 -6.39 -3.65
N LEU A 134 -8.87 -5.59 -2.75
CA LEU A 134 -9.40 -5.37 -1.41
C LEU A 134 -9.68 -3.88 -1.17
N PRO A 135 -10.91 -3.47 -0.83
CA PRO A 135 -11.25 -2.06 -0.62
C PRO A 135 -10.57 -1.47 0.60
N ASN A 136 -10.24 -0.18 0.57
CA ASN A 136 -9.59 0.55 1.66
C ASN A 136 -8.27 -0.07 2.12
N THR A 137 -7.42 -0.49 1.19
CA THR A 137 -6.12 -1.13 1.47
C THR A 137 -5.00 -0.52 0.65
N LEU A 138 -3.75 -0.73 1.09
CA LEU A 138 -2.55 -0.45 0.32
C LEU A 138 -1.75 -1.74 0.11
N MET A 139 -1.36 -2.00 -1.14
CA MET A 139 -0.43 -3.06 -1.52
C MET A 139 0.83 -2.47 -2.14
N ILE A 140 2.00 -2.94 -1.72
CA ILE A 140 3.28 -2.62 -2.33
C ILE A 140 4.04 -3.91 -2.65
N GLY A 141 4.57 -4.02 -3.85
CA GLY A 141 5.39 -5.14 -4.28
C GLY A 141 6.15 -4.82 -5.57
N PHE A 142 7.27 -5.50 -5.78
CA PHE A 142 8.14 -5.30 -6.93
C PHE A 142 8.48 -6.65 -7.57
N ASN A 143 8.32 -6.73 -8.89
CA ASN A 143 8.52 -7.95 -9.68
C ASN A 143 7.81 -9.18 -9.08
N SER A 144 6.56 -9.00 -8.66
CA SER A 144 5.79 -10.06 -7.99
C SER A 144 4.30 -9.88 -8.25
N ILE A 145 3.54 -10.98 -8.22
CA ILE A 145 2.07 -10.98 -8.18
C ILE A 145 1.50 -10.98 -6.76
N LYS A 146 2.38 -11.09 -5.76
CA LYS A 146 2.07 -11.09 -4.34
C LYS A 146 2.62 -9.83 -3.69
N PRO A 147 1.91 -9.17 -2.75
CA PRO A 147 2.43 -7.99 -2.09
C PRO A 147 3.58 -8.35 -1.14
N THR A 148 4.64 -7.54 -1.15
CA THR A 148 5.69 -7.58 -0.13
C THR A 148 5.18 -6.91 1.15
N LEU A 149 4.52 -5.76 1.01
CA LEU A 149 3.89 -5.00 2.09
C LEU A 149 2.40 -4.81 1.82
N PHE A 150 1.59 -5.03 2.84
CA PHE A 150 0.15 -4.82 2.81
C PHE A 150 -0.29 -4.02 4.05
N ILE A 151 -1.18 -3.05 3.85
CA ILE A 151 -1.86 -2.34 4.93
C ILE A 151 -3.36 -2.60 4.82
N SER A 152 -3.91 -3.22 5.87
CA SER A 152 -5.33 -3.56 5.96
C SER A 152 -6.19 -2.34 6.31
N PRO A 153 -7.50 -2.39 6.09
CA PRO A 153 -8.39 -1.39 6.67
C PRO A 153 -8.34 -1.51 8.20
N SER A 154 -8.76 -0.43 8.86
CA SER A 154 -8.95 -0.47 10.31
C SER A 154 -10.07 -1.45 10.69
N PRO A 155 -9.87 -2.33 11.68
CA PRO A 155 -10.95 -3.18 12.17
C PRO A 155 -12.08 -2.31 12.75
N THR A 156 -13.31 -2.53 12.29
CA THR A 156 -14.49 -1.85 12.83
C THR A 156 -14.77 -2.34 14.24
N ALA A 157 -14.78 -1.44 15.23
CA ALA A 157 -15.25 -1.71 16.57
C ALA A 157 -16.00 -0.49 17.11
N PRO A 158 -17.26 -0.63 17.56
CA PRO A 158 -18.03 0.49 18.11
C PRO A 158 -17.25 1.19 19.24
N GLY A 159 -17.18 2.53 19.18
CA GLY A 159 -16.55 3.35 20.21
C GLY A 159 -15.02 3.47 20.13
N TYR A 160 -14.34 2.85 19.16
CA TYR A 160 -12.88 2.92 19.03
C TYR A 160 -12.44 3.25 17.60
N TYR A 161 -11.69 4.35 17.44
CA TYR A 161 -10.97 4.65 16.21
C TYR A 161 -9.67 3.85 16.16
N LYS A 162 -9.76 2.60 15.68
CA LYS A 162 -8.59 1.72 15.53
C LYS A 162 -7.75 2.13 14.32
N THR A 163 -6.53 1.63 14.25
CA THR A 163 -5.69 1.69 13.04
C THR A 163 -5.60 0.31 12.38
N GLY A 164 -5.30 0.29 11.08
CA GLY A 164 -5.08 -0.93 10.29
C GLY A 164 -3.92 -1.79 10.81
N ARG A 165 -3.70 -2.90 10.12
CA ARG A 165 -2.64 -3.86 10.41
C ARG A 165 -1.68 -3.95 9.23
N ILE A 166 -0.42 -4.26 9.51
CA ILE A 166 0.64 -4.42 8.51
C ILE A 166 0.90 -5.91 8.29
N GLY A 167 0.88 -6.34 7.04
CA GLY A 167 1.33 -7.64 6.59
C GLY A 167 2.63 -7.52 5.79
N ILE A 168 3.61 -8.38 6.07
CA ILE A 168 4.86 -8.50 5.32
C ILE A 168 5.00 -9.94 4.81
N GLY A 169 5.25 -10.11 3.51
CA GLY A 169 5.41 -11.43 2.87
C GLY A 169 4.09 -12.08 2.47
N ASN A 170 3.39 -11.47 1.51
CA ASN A 170 2.13 -11.96 0.95
C ASN A 170 0.99 -12.12 1.99
N VAL A 171 0.88 -11.20 2.95
CA VAL A 171 -0.16 -11.26 4.00
C VAL A 171 -1.25 -10.22 3.74
N THR A 172 -2.34 -10.62 3.11
CA THR A 172 -3.50 -9.74 2.82
C THR A 172 -4.61 -9.76 3.88
N SER A 173 -4.48 -10.60 4.90
CA SER A 173 -5.34 -10.61 6.09
C SER A 173 -4.51 -10.77 7.38
N PRO A 174 -3.81 -9.70 7.82
CA PRO A 174 -2.93 -9.76 8.98
C PRO A 174 -3.67 -10.12 10.29
N GLN A 175 -3.13 -11.06 11.05
CA GLN A 175 -3.73 -11.53 12.31
C GLN A 175 -3.23 -10.76 13.54
N ALA A 176 -2.11 -10.04 13.40
CA ALA A 176 -1.52 -9.17 14.41
C ALA A 176 -1.33 -7.75 13.87
N LYS A 177 -0.92 -6.81 14.74
CA LYS A 177 -0.60 -5.44 14.32
C LYS A 177 0.49 -5.39 13.24
N LEU A 178 1.49 -6.25 13.40
CA LEU A 178 2.52 -6.55 12.42
C LEU A 178 2.57 -8.08 12.27
N HIS A 179 2.28 -8.57 11.06
CA HIS A 179 2.29 -10.00 10.73
C HIS A 179 3.33 -10.24 9.64
N LEU A 180 4.40 -10.96 9.98
CA LEU A 180 5.42 -11.40 9.04
C LEU A 180 5.17 -12.86 8.69
N ARG A 181 5.23 -13.20 7.40
CA ARG A 181 5.09 -14.57 6.91
C ARG A 181 6.08 -14.80 5.78
N ALA A 182 6.78 -15.93 5.81
CA ALA A 182 7.64 -16.33 4.71
C ALA A 182 6.82 -16.89 3.53
N ASP A 183 7.36 -16.78 2.32
CA ASP A 183 6.91 -17.62 1.21
C ASP A 183 7.50 -19.04 1.34
N ALA A 184 7.04 -19.95 0.49
CA ALA A 184 7.52 -21.34 0.50
C ALA A 184 9.02 -21.39 0.17
N GLY A 185 9.82 -22.00 1.05
CA GLY A 185 11.27 -22.10 0.89
C GLY A 185 12.05 -20.91 1.49
N GLU A 186 11.38 -19.97 2.15
CA GLU A 186 11.98 -18.84 2.85
C GLU A 186 11.75 -18.92 4.37
N GLU A 187 12.54 -18.15 5.13
CA GLU A 187 12.39 -18.03 6.58
C GLU A 187 11.63 -16.73 6.95
N ALA A 188 10.71 -16.83 7.91
CA ALA A 188 10.05 -15.68 8.49
C ALA A 188 10.93 -15.09 9.61
N ALA A 189 11.96 -14.35 9.23
CA ALA A 189 12.91 -13.77 10.18
C ALA A 189 12.66 -12.28 10.44
N VAL A 190 12.95 -11.85 11.67
CA VAL A 190 13.15 -10.44 12.02
C VAL A 190 14.62 -10.27 12.37
N PHE A 191 15.38 -9.68 11.46
CA PHE A 191 16.79 -9.38 11.69
C PHE A 191 16.93 -7.92 12.17
N ILE A 192 17.45 -7.74 13.38
CA ILE A 192 17.66 -6.42 14.01
C ILE A 192 19.15 -6.30 14.29
N GLU A 193 19.83 -5.35 13.65
CA GLU A 193 21.26 -5.12 13.81
C GLU A 193 21.56 -3.65 14.11
N PRO A 194 22.63 -3.36 14.88
CA PRO A 194 23.19 -2.02 14.92
C PRO A 194 23.87 -1.66 13.59
N HIS A 195 24.13 -0.38 13.36
CA HIS A 195 24.86 0.07 12.16
C HIS A 195 26.24 -0.58 12.00
N THR A 196 26.95 -0.80 13.12
CA THR A 196 28.24 -1.48 13.20
C THR A 196 28.25 -2.44 14.39
N TRP A 197 29.05 -3.50 14.32
CA TRP A 197 29.22 -4.46 15.42
C TRP A 197 30.48 -4.14 16.24
N GLU A 198 30.43 -3.04 16.97
CA GLU A 198 31.54 -2.49 17.78
C GLU A 198 31.18 -2.42 19.27
N PRO A 199 32.16 -2.22 20.18
CA PRO A 199 31.86 -2.01 21.60
C PRO A 199 30.80 -0.92 21.81
N ARG A 200 29.83 -1.18 22.69
CA ARG A 200 28.61 -0.36 22.93
C ARG A 200 27.54 -0.38 21.82
N ALA A 201 27.76 -1.07 20.70
CA ALA A 201 26.71 -1.32 19.73
C ALA A 201 25.67 -2.29 20.29
N ARG A 202 24.40 -2.04 19.96
CA ARG A 202 23.28 -2.85 20.45
C ARG A 202 22.11 -2.88 19.46
N ALA A 203 21.50 -4.05 19.32
CA ALA A 203 20.21 -4.24 18.68
C ALA A 203 19.17 -4.60 19.74
N ASN A 204 18.04 -3.89 19.77
CA ASN A 204 17.07 -4.05 20.85
C ASN A 204 15.67 -4.37 20.32
N LEU A 205 14.97 -5.26 21.01
CA LEU A 205 13.53 -5.44 20.93
C LEU A 205 12.90 -5.01 22.27
N TRP A 206 12.21 -3.87 22.28
CA TRP A 206 11.55 -3.33 23.47
C TRP A 206 10.05 -3.65 23.47
N LEU A 207 9.53 -4.07 24.62
CA LEU A 207 8.13 -4.40 24.85
C LEU A 207 7.51 -3.42 25.84
N GLY A 208 6.64 -2.54 25.34
CA GLY A 208 5.97 -1.50 26.15
C GLY A 208 6.85 -0.29 26.48
N ASN A 209 8.04 -0.48 27.06
CA ASN A 209 9.02 0.58 27.28
C ASN A 209 10.47 0.05 27.24
N MET A 210 11.46 0.94 27.32
CA MET A 210 12.88 0.61 27.22
C MET A 210 13.47 -0.21 28.38
N TYR A 211 12.65 -0.61 29.35
CA TYR A 211 13.10 -1.40 30.50
C TYR A 211 12.61 -2.85 30.46
N HIS A 212 11.87 -3.23 29.41
CA HIS A 212 11.37 -4.59 29.22
C HIS A 212 11.70 -5.00 27.79
N GLY A 213 12.62 -5.94 27.61
CA GLY A 213 13.08 -6.29 26.27
C GLY A 213 14.27 -7.21 26.25
N VAL A 214 14.79 -7.42 25.04
CA VAL A 214 15.98 -8.22 24.77
C VAL A 214 16.92 -7.39 23.90
N SER A 215 18.20 -7.41 24.23
CA SER A 215 19.25 -6.70 23.52
C SER A 215 20.37 -7.65 23.12
N ALA A 216 20.83 -7.55 21.88
CA ALA A 216 22.09 -8.15 21.45
C ALA A 216 23.17 -7.08 21.57
N GLU A 217 24.11 -7.28 22.49
CA GLU A 217 25.19 -6.36 22.85
C GLU A 217 26.56 -6.98 22.53
N PHE A 218 27.47 -6.20 21.95
CA PHE A 218 28.81 -6.69 21.58
C PHE A 218 29.58 -7.28 22.77
N ASP A 219 29.61 -6.56 23.89
CA ASP A 219 30.42 -6.92 25.06
C ASP A 219 29.79 -8.02 25.93
N ASN A 220 28.44 -8.08 25.96
CA ASN A 220 27.68 -8.91 26.90
C ASN A 220 26.90 -10.05 26.25
N GLY A 221 26.84 -10.13 24.91
CA GLY A 221 26.00 -11.09 24.20
C GLY A 221 24.51 -10.75 24.28
N LEU A 222 23.66 -11.72 24.62
CA LEU A 222 22.21 -11.53 24.71
C LEU A 222 21.80 -11.11 26.12
N VAL A 223 21.30 -9.88 26.27
CA VAL A 223 20.87 -9.30 27.55
C VAL A 223 19.36 -9.20 27.62
N PHE A 224 18.78 -9.75 28.67
CA PHE A 224 17.36 -9.58 29.00
C PHE A 224 17.21 -8.40 29.96
N HIS A 225 16.21 -7.56 29.73
CA HIS A 225 15.89 -6.40 30.56
C HIS A 225 14.51 -6.55 31.21
N THR A 226 14.45 -6.36 32.54
CA THR A 226 13.20 -6.28 33.32
C THR A 226 13.39 -5.36 34.53
N ARG A 227 12.31 -4.72 35.01
CA ARG A 227 12.34 -3.88 36.24
C ARG A 227 12.05 -4.65 37.52
N THR A 228 11.30 -5.75 37.43
CA THR A 228 10.75 -6.42 38.62
C THR A 228 11.21 -7.86 38.71
N ALA A 229 10.69 -8.73 37.86
CA ALA A 229 10.94 -10.15 37.89
C ALA A 229 11.05 -10.72 36.47
N TYR A 230 11.74 -11.86 36.38
CA TYR A 230 11.57 -12.81 35.30
C TYR A 230 10.58 -13.87 35.78
N LEU A 231 9.49 -14.04 35.03
CA LEU A 231 8.44 -14.98 35.38
C LEU A 231 8.31 -16.00 34.27
N PHE A 232 8.56 -17.26 34.62
CA PHE A 232 8.35 -18.43 33.76
C PHE A 232 7.17 -19.19 34.36
N ASN A 233 5.97 -18.97 33.81
CA ASN A 233 4.73 -19.49 34.39
C ASN A 233 4.54 -21.00 34.20
N GLU A 234 5.16 -21.55 33.16
CA GLU A 234 5.01 -22.95 32.77
C GLU A 234 6.32 -23.44 32.16
N GLY A 235 6.53 -24.76 32.22
CA GLY A 235 7.69 -25.42 31.66
C GLY A 235 8.92 -25.45 32.57
N ASN A 236 9.89 -26.27 32.16
CA ASN A 236 11.16 -26.46 32.84
C ASN A 236 12.23 -25.55 32.23
N ILE A 237 13.05 -24.91 33.06
CA ILE A 237 14.14 -24.04 32.62
C ILE A 237 15.44 -24.85 32.62
N GLY A 238 16.05 -24.98 31.45
CA GLY A 238 17.36 -25.62 31.29
C GLY A 238 18.46 -24.62 30.97
N ILE A 239 19.61 -24.73 31.64
CA ILE A 239 20.82 -23.94 31.34
C ILE A 239 21.96 -24.91 31.03
N GLY A 240 22.46 -24.86 29.78
CA GLY A 240 23.55 -25.74 29.31
C GLY A 240 23.15 -27.20 29.09
N VAL A 241 21.86 -27.51 29.12
CA VAL A 241 21.33 -28.86 28.86
C VAL A 241 21.18 -29.11 27.35
N THR A 242 21.43 -30.35 26.93
CA THR A 242 21.29 -30.79 25.52
C THR A 242 19.98 -31.53 25.25
N GLU A 243 19.25 -31.89 26.30
CA GLU A 243 17.98 -32.60 26.27
C GLU A 243 16.88 -31.78 26.99
N GLN A 244 15.63 -32.24 26.91
CA GLN A 244 14.52 -31.59 27.61
C GLN A 244 14.74 -31.65 29.14
N PRO A 245 14.74 -30.51 29.85
CA PRO A 245 15.01 -30.50 31.28
C PRO A 245 13.88 -31.22 32.04
N GLN A 246 14.25 -32.02 33.05
CA GLN A 246 13.34 -32.87 33.83
C GLN A 246 12.80 -32.15 35.09
N TYR A 247 13.46 -31.07 35.50
CA TYR A 247 13.09 -30.27 36.67
C TYR A 247 12.74 -28.83 36.28
N LEU A 248 11.94 -28.15 37.11
CA LEU A 248 11.55 -26.75 36.89
C LEU A 248 12.77 -25.82 36.66
N LEU A 249 13.90 -26.12 37.28
CA LEU A 249 15.20 -25.53 36.98
C LEU A 249 16.26 -26.63 36.97
N GLU A 250 16.92 -26.81 35.83
CA GLU A 250 18.03 -27.75 35.63
C GLU A 250 19.23 -27.02 35.04
N ILE A 251 20.40 -27.18 35.67
CA ILE A 251 21.64 -26.52 35.27
C ILE A 251 22.70 -27.60 35.06
N ASN A 252 23.13 -27.79 33.82
CA ASN A 252 24.24 -28.66 33.48
C ASN A 252 25.54 -27.86 33.47
N GLY A 253 26.15 -27.72 34.64
CA GLY A 253 27.39 -26.97 34.85
C GLY A 253 27.51 -26.42 36.26
N THR A 254 28.46 -25.51 36.45
CA THR A 254 28.67 -24.86 37.75
C THR A 254 27.82 -23.60 37.88
N THR A 255 27.15 -23.43 39.02
CA THR A 255 26.43 -22.20 39.36
C THR A 255 27.23 -21.40 40.38
N SER A 256 27.47 -20.12 40.13
CA SER A 256 28.03 -19.18 41.12
C SER A 256 26.91 -18.28 41.64
N THR A 257 26.75 -18.20 42.97
CA THR A 257 25.72 -17.37 43.59
C THR A 257 26.27 -16.67 44.82
N LYS A 258 25.82 -15.43 45.06
CA LYS A 258 26.20 -14.69 46.27
C LYS A 258 25.18 -14.85 47.40
N ARG A 259 23.90 -15.08 47.06
CA ARG A 259 22.76 -15.08 47.99
C ARG A 259 21.62 -16.00 47.52
N LEU A 260 21.92 -17.19 47.00
CA LEU A 260 20.88 -18.14 46.63
C LEU A 260 20.08 -18.57 47.86
N ARG A 261 18.76 -18.48 47.77
CA ARG A 261 17.82 -19.04 48.74
C ARG A 261 16.76 -19.81 47.97
N ILE A 262 16.61 -21.09 48.30
CA ILE A 262 15.56 -21.94 47.76
C ILE A 262 14.51 -22.08 48.85
N TYR A 263 13.27 -21.74 48.52
CA TYR A 263 12.14 -21.82 49.45
C TYR A 263 11.19 -22.89 48.94
N ASP A 264 10.93 -23.90 49.75
CA ASP A 264 9.80 -24.79 49.56
C ASP A 264 8.60 -24.19 50.30
N LYS A 265 7.57 -23.79 49.56
CA LYS A 265 6.36 -23.20 50.14
C LYS A 265 5.48 -24.25 50.81
N GLU A 266 5.61 -25.53 50.43
CA GLU A 266 4.83 -26.63 51.01
C GLU A 266 5.43 -27.12 52.34
N ASN A 267 6.72 -26.89 52.57
CA ASN A 267 7.40 -27.15 53.84
C ASN A 267 8.17 -25.90 54.34
N PRO A 268 7.49 -24.95 54.99
CA PRO A 268 8.18 -23.82 55.59
C PRO A 268 9.19 -24.33 56.64
N PRO A 269 10.39 -23.72 56.72
CA PRO A 269 11.39 -24.13 57.70
C PRO A 269 10.79 -24.05 59.10
N GLN A 270 10.77 -25.19 59.81
CA GLN A 270 10.39 -25.20 61.21
C GLN A 270 11.40 -24.33 61.96
N LYS A 271 10.88 -23.31 62.67
CA LYS A 271 11.71 -22.48 63.55
C LYS A 271 12.26 -23.39 64.66
N GLY A 272 13.54 -23.75 64.55
CA GLY A 272 14.34 -24.24 65.66
C GLY A 272 14.82 -23.10 66.55
#